data_AF-A0A376F6J7-F1
#
_entry.id   AF-A0A376F6J7-F1
#
_cell.length_a   1.000
_cell.length_b   1.000
_cell.length_c   1.000
_cell.angle_alpha   90.00
_cell.angle_beta   90.00
_cell.angle_gamma   90.00
#
_symmetry.space_group_name_H-M   'P 1'
#
loop_
_entity.id
_entity.type
_entity.pdbx_description
1 polymer ?
#
loop_
_entity_poly.entity_id
_entity_poly.type
_entity_poly.pdbx_seq_one_letter_code
_entity_poly.pdbx_strand_id
1 'polypeptide(L)'
;MLKTHNGYFYIGSDEDEHWYGRRFFKIDILGNEILEFDLRDRDGNRYANTHDLIWDSADNLFMIGNDNPDRSTNTMRQDASILKFDEKTGVMLWAKNYTRAFDNTQILNNSPTNDAHLNSLSWIPAGEANAEAIVVHTRSAGLTFGISPADGEILWSINTGGFNSNFAAGQGVTQIDTSGIENFENGAHTVFVTKNSAFAGLSNETEGKFVLSLFDNRSCVDNVGNAVTRDITRDSTADSYKTDPARVMFYAVDLVANTATQAGSIIQLPSDRVPQVTDFMGAAIDYGDYYGIYTNHARSFFISDATGHIIATIYDLICSMDGYPEFPGECYRARLFAKGELDALINKGYQVANG
;
A
#
# COMPACT_ATOMS: atom_id res chain seq x y z
N MET A 1 -6.49 9.14 0.39
CA MET A 1 -7.07 7.79 0.15
C MET A 1 -8.00 7.87 -1.07
N LEU A 2 -7.96 6.91 -2.01
CA LEU A 2 -8.63 6.99 -3.34
C LEU A 2 -9.41 5.70 -3.71
N LYS A 3 -9.82 4.94 -2.71
CA LYS A 3 -10.56 3.68 -2.88
C LYS A 3 -12.06 3.96 -2.87
N THR A 4 -12.79 3.19 -3.67
CA THR A 4 -14.25 3.24 -3.73
C THR A 4 -14.80 1.84 -3.66
N HIS A 5 -15.99 1.71 -3.09
CA HIS A 5 -16.66 0.43 -2.94
C HIS A 5 -18.16 0.62 -2.90
N ASN A 6 -18.89 -0.27 -3.55
CA ASN A 6 -20.36 -0.22 -3.64
C ASN A 6 -20.94 1.15 -4.06
N GLY A 7 -20.20 1.91 -4.88
CA GLY A 7 -20.61 3.23 -5.37
C GLY A 7 -20.42 4.38 -4.37
N TYR A 8 -19.54 4.23 -3.38
CA TYR A 8 -19.19 5.28 -2.43
C TYR A 8 -17.68 5.52 -2.36
N PHE A 9 -17.30 6.72 -1.93
CA PHE A 9 -15.94 7.06 -1.53
C PHE A 9 -15.74 6.81 -0.04
N TYR A 10 -14.49 6.49 0.30
CA TYR A 10 -14.05 6.24 1.66
C TYR A 10 -12.88 7.16 1.98
N ILE A 11 -13.05 8.03 2.97
CA ILE A 11 -12.17 9.17 3.20
C ILE A 11 -12.00 9.48 4.69
N GLY A 12 -10.77 9.79 5.08
CA GLY A 12 -10.44 10.29 6.41
C GLY A 12 -10.57 11.81 6.52
N SER A 13 -10.75 12.31 7.74
CA SER A 13 -10.58 13.74 8.05
C SER A 13 -9.10 14.15 8.02
N ASP A 14 -8.84 15.45 7.94
CA ASP A 14 -7.52 16.05 8.13
C ASP A 14 -7.59 16.92 9.39
N GLU A 15 -7.56 16.27 10.56
CA GLU A 15 -7.86 16.91 11.86
C GLU A 15 -6.67 16.91 12.84
N ASP A 16 -5.67 16.05 12.64
CA ASP A 16 -4.50 15.92 13.52
C ASP A 16 -3.21 16.39 12.83
N GLU A 17 -2.03 15.97 13.32
CA GLU A 17 -0.79 16.08 12.53
C GLU A 17 -1.12 15.70 11.08
N HIS A 18 -0.56 16.47 10.12
CA HIS A 18 -0.68 16.19 8.69
C HIS A 18 -0.66 14.66 8.52
N TRP A 19 -1.49 14.09 7.64
CA TRP A 19 -1.51 12.65 7.31
C TRP A 19 -2.40 11.72 8.16
N TYR A 20 -2.94 12.16 9.31
CA TYR A 20 -3.75 11.28 10.18
C TYR A 20 -5.16 11.80 10.44
N GLY A 21 -6.15 10.99 10.07
CA GLY A 21 -7.57 11.31 10.27
C GLY A 21 -8.12 10.70 11.56
N ARG A 22 -8.73 11.53 12.40
CA ARG A 22 -9.48 11.06 13.59
C ARG A 22 -10.89 10.59 13.27
N ARG A 23 -11.40 10.99 12.12
CA ARG A 23 -12.71 10.62 11.63
C ARG A 23 -12.54 9.99 10.27
N PHE A 24 -13.47 9.11 9.95
CA PHE A 24 -13.44 8.38 8.70
C PHE A 24 -14.85 8.13 8.22
N PHE A 25 -15.08 8.38 6.93
CA PHE A 25 -16.40 8.48 6.37
C PHE A 25 -16.53 7.63 5.12
N LYS A 26 -17.74 7.09 4.96
CA LYS A 26 -18.30 6.69 3.68
C LYS A 26 -19.14 7.85 3.17
N ILE A 27 -18.81 8.37 2.00
CA ILE A 27 -19.49 9.51 1.38
C ILE A 27 -19.92 9.16 -0.05
N ASP A 28 -20.95 9.82 -0.55
CA ASP A 28 -21.24 9.79 -1.99
C ASP A 28 -20.32 10.75 -2.79
N ILE A 29 -20.44 10.72 -4.12
CA ILE A 29 -19.63 11.59 -4.99
C ILE A 29 -19.96 13.09 -4.87
N LEU A 30 -21.11 13.44 -4.27
CA LEU A 30 -21.52 14.82 -4.02
C LEU A 30 -20.97 15.34 -2.68
N GLY A 31 -20.36 14.48 -1.88
CA GLY A 31 -19.80 14.81 -0.57
C GLY A 31 -20.78 14.63 0.58
N ASN A 32 -21.93 13.99 0.37
CA ASN A 32 -22.85 13.70 1.47
C ASN A 32 -22.31 12.58 2.34
N GLU A 33 -22.31 12.79 3.65
CA GLU A 33 -21.97 11.75 4.63
C GLU A 33 -23.07 10.68 4.67
N ILE A 34 -22.69 9.43 4.43
CA ILE A 34 -23.58 8.27 4.48
C ILE A 34 -23.41 7.52 5.80
N LEU A 35 -22.16 7.44 6.27
CA LEU A 35 -21.79 6.78 7.50
C LEU A 35 -20.44 7.32 7.97
N GLU A 36 -20.33 7.60 9.27
CA GLU A 36 -19.05 7.79 9.97
C GLU A 36 -18.68 6.51 10.72
N PHE A 37 -17.41 6.10 10.60
CA PHE A 37 -16.87 4.92 11.28
C PHE A 37 -16.35 5.31 12.66
N ASP A 38 -16.67 4.52 13.68
CA ASP A 38 -16.16 4.74 15.04
C ASP A 38 -14.74 4.20 15.14
N LEU A 39 -13.73 5.08 15.03
CA LEU A 39 -12.31 4.75 15.18
C LEU A 39 -11.93 4.48 16.66
N ARG A 40 -12.75 3.66 17.31
CA ARG A 40 -12.61 3.25 18.70
C ARG A 40 -12.93 1.78 18.86
N ASP A 41 -12.12 1.08 19.64
CA ASP A 41 -12.43 -0.30 20.01
C ASP A 41 -13.45 -0.38 21.16
N ARG A 42 -13.87 -1.61 21.47
CA ARG A 42 -14.81 -1.91 22.57
C ARG A 42 -14.30 -1.48 23.96
N ASP A 43 -12.98 -1.36 24.12
CA ASP A 43 -12.33 -1.02 25.39
C ASP A 43 -12.14 0.50 25.53
N GLY A 44 -12.48 1.26 24.47
CA GLY A 44 -12.50 2.71 24.44
C GLY A 44 -11.24 3.35 23.85
N ASN A 45 -10.27 2.55 23.41
CA ASN A 45 -9.01 3.00 22.81
C ASN A 45 -9.31 3.66 21.47
N ARG A 46 -8.65 4.79 21.20
CA ARG A 46 -8.85 5.57 19.98
C ARG A 46 -7.73 5.31 18.98
N TYR A 47 -8.09 5.37 17.71
CA TYR A 47 -7.18 5.19 16.60
C TYR A 47 -7.29 6.35 15.62
N ALA A 48 -6.25 6.56 14.81
CA ALA A 48 -6.37 7.37 13.60
C ALA A 48 -6.21 6.49 12.36
N ASN A 49 -6.71 6.97 11.23
CA ASN A 49 -6.61 6.31 9.93
C ASN A 49 -5.54 6.94 9.05
N THR A 50 -4.92 6.12 8.21
CA THR A 50 -3.95 6.60 7.22
C THR A 50 -3.80 5.65 6.02
N HIS A 51 -3.07 6.09 5.01
CA HIS A 51 -2.63 5.38 3.80
C HIS A 51 -3.70 4.67 2.94
N ASP A 52 -4.26 3.55 3.40
CA ASP A 52 -5.03 2.62 2.56
C ASP A 52 -6.10 1.81 3.28
N LEU A 53 -6.97 1.20 2.47
CA LEU A 53 -8.05 0.32 2.88
C LEU A 53 -8.37 -0.76 1.85
N ILE A 54 -9.08 -1.80 2.28
CA ILE A 54 -9.56 -2.89 1.44
C ILE A 54 -10.79 -3.58 2.09
N TRP A 55 -11.47 -4.46 1.37
CA TRP A 55 -12.60 -5.25 1.88
C TRP A 55 -12.32 -6.75 1.80
N ASP A 56 -12.88 -7.52 2.73
CA ASP A 56 -12.91 -8.99 2.68
C ASP A 56 -14.16 -9.52 1.95
N SER A 57 -14.26 -10.84 1.80
CA SER A 57 -15.41 -11.52 1.19
C SER A 57 -16.72 -11.35 1.97
N ALA A 58 -16.64 -11.04 3.26
CA ALA A 58 -17.78 -10.76 4.11
C ALA A 58 -18.17 -9.28 4.11
N ASP A 59 -17.57 -8.48 3.22
CA ASP A 59 -17.81 -7.04 3.04
C ASP A 59 -17.37 -6.21 4.25
N ASN A 60 -16.46 -6.72 5.09
CA ASN A 60 -15.88 -5.93 6.18
C ASN A 60 -14.78 -5.03 5.64
N LEU A 61 -14.69 -3.81 6.18
CA LEU A 61 -13.65 -2.85 5.84
C LEU A 61 -12.40 -3.08 6.69
N PHE A 62 -11.24 -3.16 6.04
CA PHE A 62 -9.92 -3.16 6.66
C PHE A 62 -9.21 -1.86 6.35
N MET A 63 -8.51 -1.34 7.34
CA MET A 63 -7.88 -0.03 7.26
C MET A 63 -6.54 -0.05 8.00
N ILE A 64 -5.55 0.64 7.44
CA ILE A 64 -4.32 0.93 8.17
C ILE A 64 -4.64 1.98 9.23
N GLY A 65 -4.36 1.62 10.48
CA GLY A 65 -4.55 2.49 11.62
C GLY A 65 -3.27 2.72 12.39
N ASN A 66 -3.32 3.71 13.25
CA ASN A 66 -2.33 3.89 14.29
C ASN A 66 -2.97 4.09 15.65
N ASP A 67 -2.19 3.76 16.67
CA ASP A 67 -2.44 4.24 18.02
C ASP A 67 -2.08 5.72 18.04
N ASN A 68 -3.05 6.56 18.39
CA ASN A 68 -2.86 7.98 18.59
C ASN A 68 -3.59 8.35 19.89
N PRO A 69 -2.96 9.09 20.83
CA PRO A 69 -1.75 9.89 20.70
C PRO A 69 -0.61 9.40 21.58
N ASP A 70 0.18 8.43 21.13
CA ASP A 70 1.50 8.26 21.75
C ASP A 70 2.60 7.86 20.78
N ARG A 71 3.06 8.83 19.99
CA ARG A 71 4.33 8.77 19.25
C ARG A 71 5.56 8.88 20.17
N SER A 72 5.36 9.19 21.45
CA SER A 72 6.42 9.60 22.38
C SER A 72 6.90 8.48 23.31
N THR A 73 6.09 7.45 23.52
CA THR A 73 6.55 6.21 24.16
C THR A 73 7.01 5.25 23.08
N ASN A 74 8.29 4.89 23.09
CA ASN A 74 8.91 3.86 22.23
C ASN A 74 8.33 2.44 22.46
N THR A 75 7.07 2.30 22.88
CA THR A 75 6.43 1.03 23.24
C THR A 75 5.67 0.42 22.07
N MET A 76 5.26 1.21 21.06
CA MET A 76 4.58 0.73 19.85
C MET A 76 5.24 1.29 18.59
N ARG A 77 5.29 0.49 17.53
CA ARG A 77 5.85 0.88 16.23
C ARG A 77 4.84 1.74 15.46
N GLN A 78 5.35 2.74 14.74
CA GLN A 78 4.51 3.67 13.97
C GLN A 78 3.86 2.94 12.80
N ASP A 79 2.60 3.28 12.55
CA ASP A 79 1.77 2.75 11.46
C ASP A 79 1.84 1.23 11.35
N ALA A 80 1.73 0.54 12.50
CA ALA A 80 1.83 -0.92 12.62
C ALA A 80 0.50 -1.58 12.97
N SER A 81 -0.64 -0.90 12.83
CA SER A 81 -1.96 -1.46 13.19
C SER A 81 -2.87 -1.63 11.99
N ILE A 82 -3.68 -2.68 12.03
CA ILE A 82 -4.80 -2.88 11.12
C ILE A 82 -6.09 -2.88 11.94
N LEU A 83 -7.08 -2.14 11.44
CA LEU A 83 -8.40 -2.01 12.02
C LEU A 83 -9.40 -2.73 11.10
N LYS A 84 -10.32 -3.49 11.69
CA LYS A 84 -11.44 -4.14 10.98
C LYS A 84 -12.76 -3.53 11.44
N PHE A 85 -13.62 -3.19 10.49
CA PHE A 85 -14.95 -2.63 10.73
C PHE A 85 -16.02 -3.42 9.99
N ASP A 86 -17.21 -3.46 10.60
CA ASP A 86 -18.43 -3.79 9.86
C ASP A 86 -18.77 -2.60 8.94
N GLU A 87 -18.80 -2.82 7.63
CA GLU A 87 -18.98 -1.76 6.62
C GLU A 87 -20.34 -1.05 6.72
N LYS A 88 -21.36 -1.76 7.20
CA LYS A 88 -22.74 -1.28 7.20
C LYS A 88 -23.04 -0.40 8.40
N THR A 89 -22.45 -0.76 9.54
CA THR A 89 -22.71 -0.10 10.83
C THR A 89 -21.60 0.86 11.23
N GLY A 90 -20.39 0.73 10.66
CA GLY A 90 -19.24 1.55 10.99
C GLY A 90 -18.58 1.17 12.32
N VAL A 91 -19.03 0.09 12.96
CA VAL A 91 -18.53 -0.38 14.25
C VAL A 91 -17.23 -1.18 14.04
N MET A 92 -16.22 -0.87 14.85
CA MET A 92 -14.97 -1.63 14.88
C MET A 92 -15.21 -3.03 15.43
N LEU A 93 -14.84 -4.04 14.64
CA LEU A 93 -14.92 -5.45 15.02
C LEU A 93 -13.69 -5.89 15.81
N TRP A 94 -12.50 -5.45 15.37
CA TRP A 94 -11.25 -5.62 16.11
C TRP A 94 -10.17 -4.66 15.60
N ALA A 95 -9.15 -4.47 16.43
CA ALA A 95 -7.90 -3.80 16.08
C ALA A 95 -6.72 -4.71 16.43
N LYS A 96 -5.72 -4.79 15.55
CA LYS A 96 -4.51 -5.59 15.76
C LYS A 96 -3.27 -4.73 15.54
N ASN A 97 -2.39 -4.68 16.54
CA ASN A 97 -1.10 -4.02 16.45
C ASN A 97 0.02 -5.07 16.25
N TYR A 98 0.85 -4.87 15.23
CA TYR A 98 1.91 -5.78 14.80
C TYR A 98 3.29 -5.43 15.34
N THR A 99 3.43 -4.51 16.30
CA THR A 99 4.72 -4.03 16.84
C THR A 99 5.73 -5.16 17.08
N ARG A 100 5.30 -6.25 17.73
CA ARG A 100 6.18 -7.39 18.07
C ARG A 100 6.63 -8.22 16.87
N ALA A 101 5.89 -8.19 15.76
CA ALA A 101 6.32 -8.86 14.53
C ALA A 101 7.56 -8.17 13.92
N PHE A 102 7.70 -6.86 14.17
CA PHE A 102 8.83 -6.05 13.71
C PHE A 102 10.03 -6.04 14.69
N ASP A 103 10.01 -6.89 15.72
CA ASP A 103 11.16 -7.01 16.60
C ASP A 103 12.36 -7.58 15.81
N ASN A 104 13.50 -6.89 15.88
CA ASN A 104 14.74 -7.22 15.15
C ASN A 104 14.66 -7.05 13.62
N THR A 105 13.68 -6.28 13.13
CA THR A 105 13.57 -5.91 11.72
C THR A 105 14.51 -4.75 11.36
N GLN A 106 15.06 -4.78 10.15
CA GLN A 106 15.75 -3.65 9.52
C GLN A 106 14.74 -2.74 8.81
N ILE A 107 14.97 -1.43 8.81
CA ILE A 107 14.23 -0.48 7.99
C ILE A 107 15.17 0.34 7.12
N LEU A 108 14.63 0.93 6.07
CA LEU A 108 15.33 1.89 5.22
C LEU A 108 15.89 3.04 6.07
N ASN A 109 17.11 3.46 5.77
CA ASN A 109 17.79 4.48 6.56
C ASN A 109 17.11 5.87 6.52
N ASN A 110 16.31 6.13 5.47
CA ASN A 110 15.50 7.35 5.33
C ASN A 110 14.15 7.32 6.08
N SER A 111 13.81 6.20 6.73
CA SER A 111 12.60 6.10 7.54
C SER A 111 12.84 6.62 8.98
N PRO A 112 11.82 7.16 9.67
CA PRO A 112 11.91 7.48 11.08
C PRO A 112 12.27 6.28 11.96
N THR A 113 12.82 6.53 13.15
CA THR A 113 13.03 5.48 14.16
C THR A 113 11.68 4.87 14.54
N ASN A 114 11.63 3.54 14.72
CA ASN A 114 10.45 2.80 15.14
C ASN A 114 9.30 2.74 14.10
N ASP A 115 9.60 3.04 12.83
CA ASP A 115 8.60 3.13 11.76
C ASP A 115 8.39 1.82 11.00
N ALA A 116 7.28 1.12 11.25
CA ALA A 116 6.90 -0.06 10.46
C ALA A 116 6.31 0.35 9.10
N HIS A 117 5.56 1.45 9.08
CA HIS A 117 5.04 2.10 7.86
C HIS A 117 4.21 1.17 6.97
N LEU A 118 3.17 0.57 7.53
CA LEU A 118 2.17 -0.11 6.69
C LEU A 118 1.56 0.94 5.75
N ASN A 119 1.53 0.65 4.44
CA ASN A 119 1.08 1.66 3.45
C ASN A 119 0.14 1.15 2.37
N SER A 120 -0.01 -0.16 2.21
CA SER A 120 -0.82 -0.74 1.13
C SER A 120 -1.59 -1.94 1.64
N LEU A 121 -2.86 -2.00 1.23
CA LEU A 121 -3.74 -3.13 1.51
C LEU A 121 -4.32 -3.70 0.21
N SER A 122 -4.25 -5.01 0.08
CA SER A 122 -4.91 -5.81 -0.95
C SER A 122 -5.58 -7.02 -0.29
N TRP A 123 -6.27 -7.83 -1.08
CA TRP A 123 -6.99 -8.99 -0.60
C TRP A 123 -6.87 -10.14 -1.58
N ILE A 124 -6.84 -11.37 -1.04
CA ILE A 124 -7.01 -12.61 -1.80
C ILE A 124 -8.14 -13.43 -1.17
N PRO A 125 -9.02 -14.04 -1.99
CA PRO A 125 -10.08 -14.91 -1.48
C PRO A 125 -9.51 -16.20 -0.88
N ALA A 126 -10.33 -16.86 -0.06
CA ALA A 126 -10.08 -18.27 0.27
C ALA A 126 -10.13 -19.12 -1.01
N GLY A 127 -9.18 -20.04 -1.12
CA GLY A 127 -9.08 -21.01 -2.19
C GLY A 127 -9.09 -22.44 -1.67
N GLU A 128 -8.88 -23.39 -2.57
CA GLU A 128 -8.67 -24.80 -2.20
C GLU A 128 -7.35 -24.99 -1.45
N ALA A 129 -6.37 -24.11 -1.72
CA ALA A 129 -5.00 -24.25 -1.24
C ALA A 129 -4.52 -23.13 -0.30
N ASN A 130 -5.36 -22.12 -0.03
CA ASN A 130 -5.04 -21.00 0.85
C ASN A 130 -6.26 -20.52 1.63
N ALA A 131 -6.02 -20.03 2.85
CA ALA A 131 -7.01 -19.23 3.57
C ALA A 131 -7.19 -17.86 2.89
N GLU A 132 -8.36 -17.26 3.09
CA GLU A 132 -8.58 -15.84 2.77
C GLU A 132 -7.57 -14.98 3.52
N ALA A 133 -7.01 -13.96 2.86
CA ALA A 133 -6.05 -13.09 3.49
C ALA A 133 -6.19 -11.64 3.04
N ILE A 134 -6.00 -10.73 4.00
CA ILE A 134 -5.64 -9.35 3.70
C ILE A 134 -4.14 -9.30 3.49
N VAL A 135 -3.72 -8.81 2.33
CA VAL A 135 -2.31 -8.64 1.97
C VAL A 135 -1.88 -7.25 2.41
N VAL A 136 -0.87 -7.19 3.27
CA VAL A 136 -0.36 -5.98 3.90
C VAL A 136 1.07 -5.76 3.44
N HIS A 137 1.40 -4.53 3.05
CA HIS A 137 2.77 -4.15 2.69
C HIS A 137 3.30 -3.02 3.57
N THR A 138 4.62 -3.06 3.82
CA THR A 138 5.36 -2.10 4.62
C THR A 138 6.36 -1.36 3.75
N ARG A 139 6.33 -0.03 3.74
CA ARG A 139 7.35 0.78 3.07
C ARG A 139 8.72 0.57 3.70
N SER A 140 8.78 0.76 5.00
CA SER A 140 10.05 0.97 5.72
C SER A 140 10.82 -0.32 5.87
N ALA A 141 10.15 -1.46 6.07
CA ALA A 141 10.81 -2.75 6.24
C ALA A 141 10.86 -3.61 4.97
N GLY A 142 10.27 -3.16 3.86
CA GLY A 142 10.27 -3.91 2.59
C GLY A 142 9.73 -5.34 2.73
N LEU A 143 8.54 -5.46 3.33
CA LEU A 143 7.90 -6.72 3.64
C LEU A 143 6.48 -6.72 3.10
N THR A 144 6.03 -7.87 2.62
CA THR A 144 4.62 -8.12 2.31
C THR A 144 4.16 -9.36 3.05
N PHE A 145 3.03 -9.30 3.74
CA PHE A 145 2.52 -10.42 4.52
C PHE A 145 1.00 -10.54 4.46
N GLY A 146 0.50 -11.76 4.59
CA GLY A 146 -0.93 -12.04 4.63
C GLY A 146 -1.40 -12.13 6.07
N ILE A 147 -2.55 -11.52 6.38
CA ILE A 147 -3.21 -11.66 7.67
C ILE A 147 -4.60 -12.27 7.51
N SER A 148 -4.98 -13.10 8.49
CA SER A 148 -6.30 -13.68 8.63
C SER A 148 -7.35 -12.58 8.84
N PRO A 149 -8.44 -12.52 8.03
CA PRO A 149 -9.56 -11.62 8.28
C PRO A 149 -10.28 -11.88 9.61
N ALA A 150 -10.14 -13.08 10.19
CA ALA A 150 -10.85 -13.46 11.40
C ALA A 150 -10.30 -12.75 12.64
N ASP A 151 -8.97 -12.68 12.78
CA ASP A 151 -8.28 -12.29 14.01
C ASP A 151 -6.95 -11.53 13.80
N GLY A 152 -6.57 -11.30 12.55
CA GLY A 152 -5.33 -10.63 12.19
C GLY A 152 -4.06 -11.46 12.43
N GLU A 153 -4.16 -12.78 12.59
CA GLU A 153 -2.97 -13.65 12.63
C GLU A 153 -2.18 -13.54 11.32
N ILE A 154 -0.84 -13.46 11.39
CA ILE A 154 0.03 -13.46 10.21
C ILE A 154 0.13 -14.90 9.68
N LEU A 155 -0.31 -15.10 8.45
CA LEU A 155 -0.37 -16.41 7.80
C LEU A 155 0.94 -16.76 7.09
N TRP A 156 1.52 -15.77 6.41
CA TRP A 156 2.74 -15.90 5.60
C TRP A 156 3.40 -14.53 5.43
N SER A 157 4.69 -14.52 5.10
CA SER A 157 5.44 -13.30 4.78
C SER A 157 6.42 -13.49 3.63
N ILE A 158 6.65 -12.40 2.90
CA ILE A 158 7.55 -12.28 1.75
C ILE A 158 8.52 -11.14 2.04
N ASN A 159 9.81 -11.42 1.96
CA ASN A 159 10.89 -10.44 2.08
C ASN A 159 11.07 -9.67 0.75
N THR A 160 10.09 -8.84 0.39
CA THR A 160 10.05 -8.14 -0.91
C THR A 160 11.18 -7.14 -1.12
N GLY A 161 11.73 -6.60 -0.03
CA GLY A 161 12.90 -5.70 -0.04
C GLY A 161 14.24 -6.43 0.07
N GLY A 162 14.24 -7.72 0.41
CA GLY A 162 15.46 -8.55 0.42
C GLY A 162 16.31 -8.46 1.69
N PHE A 163 15.91 -7.67 2.71
CA PHE A 163 16.73 -7.42 3.91
C PHE A 163 16.09 -7.86 5.24
N ASN A 164 14.94 -8.53 5.23
CA ASN A 164 14.21 -9.01 6.43
C ASN A 164 13.70 -10.46 6.31
N SER A 165 14.59 -11.42 6.04
CA SER A 165 14.22 -12.84 5.84
C SER A 165 13.66 -13.56 7.08
N ASN A 166 13.76 -12.97 8.26
CA ASN A 166 13.32 -13.55 9.54
C ASN A 166 12.15 -12.78 10.18
N PHE A 167 11.40 -12.00 9.42
CA PHE A 167 10.25 -11.26 9.95
C PHE A 167 9.26 -12.20 10.66
N ALA A 168 8.86 -11.85 11.88
CA ALA A 168 8.02 -12.67 12.76
C ALA A 168 8.51 -14.13 12.95
N ALA A 169 9.82 -14.40 12.73
CA ALA A 169 10.39 -15.72 12.98
C ALA A 169 10.18 -16.11 14.46
N GLY A 170 9.65 -17.32 14.68
CA GLY A 170 9.26 -17.79 16.01
C GLY A 170 7.77 -17.61 16.35
N GLN A 171 6.99 -16.93 15.50
CA GLN A 171 5.52 -16.87 15.61
C GLN A 171 4.81 -17.94 14.76
N GLY A 172 5.55 -18.91 14.20
CA GLY A 172 4.99 -19.95 13.32
C GLY A 172 4.64 -19.49 11.90
N VAL A 173 5.03 -18.26 11.54
CA VAL A 173 4.75 -17.67 10.21
C VAL A 173 5.55 -18.36 9.11
N THR A 174 4.85 -18.76 8.04
CA THR A 174 5.46 -19.31 6.83
C THR A 174 6.22 -18.22 6.08
N GLN A 175 7.53 -18.41 5.90
CA GLN A 175 8.37 -17.52 5.09
C GLN A 175 8.38 -18.00 3.65
N ILE A 176 7.90 -17.17 2.73
CA ILE A 176 7.91 -17.45 1.30
C ILE A 176 9.32 -17.23 0.76
N ASP A 177 9.82 -18.22 0.01
CA ASP A 177 11.13 -18.13 -0.62
C ASP A 177 11.15 -17.05 -1.70
N THR A 178 12.15 -16.18 -1.65
CA THR A 178 12.35 -15.04 -2.55
C THR A 178 13.57 -15.22 -3.46
N SER A 179 14.15 -16.42 -3.50
CA SER A 179 15.33 -16.74 -4.32
C SER A 179 15.14 -16.50 -5.83
N GLY A 180 13.89 -16.49 -6.31
CA GLY A 180 13.55 -16.17 -7.70
C GLY A 180 13.29 -14.69 -7.98
N ILE A 181 13.48 -13.79 -7.01
CA ILE A 181 13.41 -12.34 -7.21
C ILE A 181 14.79 -11.81 -7.57
N GLU A 182 14.91 -11.20 -8.75
CA GLU A 182 16.17 -10.60 -9.21
C GLU A 182 16.30 -9.13 -8.79
N ASN A 183 15.17 -8.43 -8.64
CA ASN A 183 15.11 -7.02 -8.28
C ASN A 183 14.20 -6.84 -7.06
N PHE A 184 14.80 -6.54 -5.91
CA PHE A 184 14.05 -6.21 -4.70
C PHE A 184 13.54 -4.77 -4.75
N GLU A 185 12.40 -4.52 -4.10
CA GLU A 185 11.88 -3.17 -3.96
C GLU A 185 12.60 -2.39 -2.88
N ASN A 186 12.47 -1.06 -2.95
CA ASN A 186 13.03 -0.19 -1.95
C ASN A 186 12.07 0.98 -1.66
N GLY A 187 11.21 0.74 -0.67
CA GLY A 187 10.25 1.71 -0.18
C GLY A 187 8.98 1.71 -1.02
N ALA A 188 8.57 0.55 -1.52
CA ALA A 188 7.44 0.45 -2.44
C ALA A 188 6.10 0.91 -1.84
N HIS A 189 5.22 1.33 -2.74
CA HIS A 189 3.83 1.69 -2.47
C HIS A 189 2.89 0.95 -3.43
N THR A 190 1.60 0.96 -3.09
CA THR A 190 0.53 0.34 -3.87
C THR A 190 0.87 -1.09 -4.27
N VAL A 191 1.39 -1.85 -3.31
CA VAL A 191 1.69 -3.27 -3.51
C VAL A 191 0.37 -4.02 -3.46
N PHE A 192 -0.18 -4.28 -4.64
CA PHE A 192 -1.53 -4.80 -4.82
C PHE A 192 -1.51 -6.09 -5.62
N VAL A 193 -2.47 -6.96 -5.33
CA VAL A 193 -2.74 -8.12 -6.17
C VAL A 193 -3.37 -7.62 -7.47
N THR A 194 -2.64 -7.74 -8.58
CA THR A 194 -3.08 -7.22 -9.88
C THR A 194 -4.07 -8.16 -10.54
N LYS A 195 -5.09 -7.59 -11.20
CA LYS A 195 -6.03 -8.33 -12.06
C LYS A 195 -5.72 -8.18 -13.55
N ASN A 196 -4.58 -7.55 -13.89
CA ASN A 196 -4.18 -7.33 -15.27
C ASN A 196 -4.00 -8.66 -16.03
N SER A 197 -4.61 -8.76 -17.21
CA SER A 197 -4.69 -10.01 -17.97
C SER A 197 -3.35 -10.53 -18.49
N ALA A 198 -2.32 -9.66 -18.58
CA ALA A 198 -0.96 -10.06 -18.95
C ALA A 198 -0.38 -11.13 -18.00
N PHE A 199 -0.91 -11.22 -16.77
CA PHE A 199 -0.48 -12.14 -15.74
C PHE A 199 -1.45 -13.30 -15.49
N ALA A 200 -2.43 -13.52 -16.37
CA ALA A 200 -3.43 -14.58 -16.20
C ALA A 200 -2.82 -15.98 -16.10
N GLY A 201 -1.69 -16.24 -16.77
CA GLY A 201 -0.96 -17.51 -16.67
C GLY A 201 -0.22 -17.74 -15.35
N LEU A 202 -0.06 -16.69 -14.53
CA LEU A 202 0.61 -16.72 -13.22
C LEU A 202 -0.36 -16.50 -12.06
N SER A 203 -1.64 -16.22 -12.36
CA SER A 203 -2.65 -15.85 -11.37
C SER A 203 -3.78 -16.87 -11.37
N ASN A 204 -3.96 -17.54 -10.23
CA ASN A 204 -5.10 -18.39 -9.93
C ASN A 204 -5.29 -18.40 -8.41
N GLU A 205 -6.11 -17.48 -7.92
CA GLU A 205 -6.27 -17.27 -6.48
C GLU A 205 -6.90 -18.46 -5.77
N THR A 206 -7.70 -19.28 -6.47
CA THR A 206 -8.25 -20.51 -5.88
C THR A 206 -7.18 -21.57 -5.62
N GLU A 207 -6.05 -21.51 -6.35
CA GLU A 207 -4.87 -22.35 -6.14
C GLU A 207 -3.79 -21.65 -5.30
N GLY A 208 -4.09 -20.49 -4.69
CA GLY A 208 -3.11 -19.73 -3.93
C GLY A 208 -2.03 -19.05 -4.76
N LYS A 209 -2.29 -18.79 -6.06
CA LYS A 209 -1.36 -18.11 -6.98
C LYS A 209 -1.85 -16.72 -7.33
N PHE A 210 -0.99 -15.73 -7.23
CA PHE A 210 -1.32 -14.35 -7.59
C PHE A 210 -0.08 -13.56 -7.97
N VAL A 211 -0.27 -12.43 -8.65
CA VAL A 211 0.83 -11.50 -8.94
C VAL A 211 0.63 -10.22 -8.14
N LEU A 212 1.68 -9.78 -7.46
CA LEU A 212 1.77 -8.45 -6.86
C LEU A 212 2.30 -7.47 -7.89
N SER A 213 1.58 -6.39 -8.18
CA SER A 213 2.13 -5.20 -8.81
C SER A 213 2.57 -4.20 -7.75
N LEU A 214 3.71 -3.56 -7.94
CA LEU A 214 4.25 -2.63 -6.96
C LEU A 214 4.89 -1.40 -7.62
N PHE A 215 4.66 -0.24 -7.01
CA PHE A 215 5.32 1.00 -7.36
C PHE A 215 6.59 1.11 -6.51
N ASP A 216 7.75 0.85 -7.11
CA ASP A 216 9.04 0.86 -6.45
C ASP A 216 9.64 2.27 -6.51
N ASN A 217 9.62 2.95 -5.36
CA ASN A 217 10.15 4.30 -5.18
C ASN A 217 11.67 4.38 -5.33
N ARG A 218 12.38 3.27 -5.05
CA ARG A 218 13.85 3.25 -4.97
C ARG A 218 14.40 4.34 -4.04
N SER A 219 13.77 4.47 -2.88
CA SER A 219 13.85 5.67 -2.04
C SER A 219 15.18 5.86 -1.29
N CYS A 220 15.87 4.76 -0.98
CA CYS A 220 17.00 4.69 -0.07
C CYS A 220 18.00 3.64 -0.53
N VAL A 221 18.65 3.92 -1.67
CA VAL A 221 19.65 3.03 -2.28
C VAL A 221 21.05 3.63 -2.24
N ASP A 222 22.07 2.77 -2.21
CA ASP A 222 23.47 3.17 -2.35
C ASP A 222 23.83 3.50 -3.81
N ASN A 223 25.11 3.77 -4.08
CA ASN A 223 25.59 4.10 -5.42
C ASN A 223 25.53 2.95 -6.43
N VAL A 224 25.38 1.71 -5.97
CA VAL A 224 25.27 0.51 -6.82
C VAL A 224 23.84 -0.06 -6.85
N GLY A 225 22.90 0.55 -6.12
CA GLY A 225 21.48 0.22 -6.13
C GLY A 225 21.02 -0.71 -5.00
N ASN A 226 21.86 -1.03 -4.02
CA ASN A 226 21.44 -1.83 -2.86
C ASN A 226 20.68 -0.97 -1.84
N ALA A 227 19.77 -1.58 -1.09
CA ALA A 227 19.08 -0.90 0.00
C ALA A 227 20.08 -0.49 1.11
N VAL A 228 19.99 0.76 1.56
CA VAL A 228 20.69 1.23 2.77
C VAL A 228 19.72 1.11 3.93
N THR A 229 20.04 0.25 4.89
CA THR A 229 19.15 -0.12 5.98
C THR A 229 19.83 -0.02 7.34
N ARG A 230 19.02 -0.06 8.39
CA ARG A 230 19.44 -0.04 9.80
C ARG A 230 18.41 -0.76 10.67
N ASP A 231 18.80 -1.12 11.89
CA ASP A 231 17.85 -1.62 12.89
C ASP A 231 16.69 -0.61 13.11
N ILE A 232 15.45 -1.10 13.17
CA ILE A 232 14.25 -0.28 13.37
C ILE A 232 14.27 0.56 14.66
N THR A 233 15.01 0.11 15.68
CA THR A 233 15.13 0.80 16.98
C THR A 233 16.24 1.85 17.03
N ARG A 234 17.08 1.94 16.00
CA ARG A 234 18.21 2.86 15.97
C ARG A 234 17.85 4.17 15.29
N ASP A 235 18.65 5.20 15.53
CA ASP A 235 18.57 6.43 14.73
C ASP A 235 19.19 6.19 13.34
N SER A 236 18.86 7.08 12.39
CA SER A 236 19.45 7.08 11.04
C SER A 236 20.98 7.13 11.11
N THR A 237 21.65 6.30 10.31
CA THR A 237 23.11 6.32 10.17
C THR A 237 23.55 7.43 9.22
N ALA A 238 24.83 7.79 9.25
CA ALA A 238 25.44 8.74 8.32
C ALA A 238 25.76 8.10 6.94
N ASP A 239 25.31 6.87 6.69
CA ASP A 239 25.56 6.17 5.43
C ASP A 239 24.87 6.91 4.28
N SER A 240 25.61 7.15 3.20
CA SER A 240 25.09 7.84 2.04
C SER A 240 24.05 6.99 1.31
N TYR A 241 22.91 7.59 1.00
CA TYR A 241 21.88 7.02 0.14
C TYR A 241 21.35 8.07 -0.83
N LYS A 242 20.61 7.61 -1.84
CA LYS A 242 19.90 8.44 -2.81
C LYS A 242 18.54 7.82 -3.16
N THR A 243 17.70 8.62 -3.80
CA THR A 243 16.47 8.17 -4.45
C THR A 243 16.71 8.10 -5.96
N ASP A 244 16.60 6.91 -6.53
CA ASP A 244 16.68 6.73 -7.98
C ASP A 244 15.29 6.89 -8.64
N PRO A 245 15.20 7.01 -9.98
CA PRO A 245 13.91 7.07 -10.66
C PRO A 245 13.03 5.85 -10.33
N ALA A 246 11.76 6.13 -10.01
CA ALA A 246 10.77 5.11 -9.67
C ALA A 246 10.43 4.23 -10.87
N ARG A 247 9.99 3.01 -10.57
CA ARG A 247 9.62 1.98 -11.55
C ARG A 247 8.44 1.16 -11.07
N VAL A 248 7.82 0.40 -11.97
CA VAL A 248 6.81 -0.61 -11.58
C VAL A 248 7.39 -1.99 -11.78
N MET A 249 7.22 -2.85 -10.77
CA MET A 249 7.68 -4.24 -10.81
C MET A 249 6.53 -5.20 -10.51
N PHE A 250 6.76 -6.48 -10.78
CA PHE A 250 5.77 -7.52 -10.55
C PHE A 250 6.41 -8.75 -9.91
N TYR A 251 5.76 -9.32 -8.89
CA TYR A 251 6.18 -10.56 -8.26
C TYR A 251 5.07 -11.59 -8.34
N ALA A 252 5.34 -12.75 -8.95
CA ALA A 252 4.43 -13.89 -8.90
C ALA A 252 4.63 -14.66 -7.61
N VAL A 253 3.55 -14.92 -6.89
CA VAL A 253 3.51 -15.61 -5.61
C VAL A 253 2.73 -16.91 -5.78
N ASP A 254 3.29 -17.99 -5.28
CA ASP A 254 2.64 -19.30 -5.15
C ASP A 254 2.72 -19.73 -3.68
N LEU A 255 1.58 -19.64 -2.99
CA LEU A 255 1.48 -19.98 -1.57
C LEU A 255 1.62 -21.48 -1.29
N VAL A 256 1.38 -22.34 -2.30
CA VAL A 256 1.51 -23.79 -2.16
C VAL A 256 2.95 -24.22 -2.31
N ALA A 257 3.63 -23.67 -3.32
CA ALA A 257 5.06 -23.86 -3.52
C ALA A 257 5.91 -23.09 -2.50
N ASN A 258 5.31 -22.13 -1.79
CA ASN A 258 5.99 -21.17 -0.90
C ASN A 258 7.09 -20.40 -1.62
N THR A 259 6.79 -19.90 -2.82
CA THR A 259 7.76 -19.14 -3.63
C THR A 259 7.19 -17.80 -4.08
N ALA A 260 8.08 -16.83 -4.21
CA ALA A 260 7.86 -15.56 -4.88
C ALA A 260 8.99 -15.36 -5.91
N THR A 261 8.62 -15.04 -7.15
CA THR A 261 9.56 -14.87 -8.26
C THR A 261 9.30 -13.57 -9.02
N GLN A 262 10.34 -13.03 -9.65
CA GLN A 262 10.17 -11.89 -10.55
C GLN A 262 9.24 -12.26 -11.71
N ALA A 263 8.22 -11.45 -11.94
CA ALA A 263 7.28 -11.60 -13.05
C ALA A 263 7.36 -10.42 -14.01
N GLY A 264 7.03 -10.67 -15.28
CA GLY A 264 6.93 -9.63 -16.31
C GLY A 264 8.23 -8.84 -16.55
N SER A 265 8.10 -7.76 -17.31
CA SER A 265 9.17 -6.78 -17.47
C SER A 265 8.97 -5.63 -16.49
N ILE A 266 10.07 -5.10 -15.96
CA ILE A 266 10.05 -3.88 -15.15
C ILE A 266 9.67 -2.70 -16.03
N ILE A 267 8.64 -1.95 -15.63
CA ILE A 267 8.24 -0.72 -16.34
C ILE A 267 9.13 0.42 -15.86
N GLN A 268 9.94 0.94 -16.78
CA GLN A 268 10.73 2.15 -16.57
C GLN A 268 9.91 3.38 -16.97
N LEU A 269 9.91 4.41 -16.14
CA LEU A 269 9.13 5.63 -16.41
C LEU A 269 9.94 6.62 -17.27
N PRO A 270 9.34 7.21 -18.30
CA PRO A 270 9.99 8.25 -19.10
C PRO A 270 10.50 9.40 -18.23
N SER A 271 11.81 9.63 -18.27
CA SER A 271 12.49 10.58 -17.39
C SER A 271 13.23 11.71 -18.11
N ASP A 272 13.23 11.73 -19.45
CA ASP A 272 13.99 12.71 -20.24
C ASP A 272 13.51 14.15 -20.03
N ARG A 273 12.21 14.34 -19.75
CA ARG A 273 11.60 15.66 -19.55
C ARG A 273 11.60 16.09 -18.08
N VAL A 274 11.19 15.18 -17.20
CA VAL A 274 11.13 15.39 -15.74
C VAL A 274 11.66 14.10 -15.11
N PRO A 275 12.71 14.15 -14.26
CA PRO A 275 13.17 12.98 -13.53
C PRO A 275 12.06 12.42 -12.65
N GLN A 276 11.77 11.12 -12.78
CA GLN A 276 10.68 10.46 -12.06
C GLN A 276 11.12 9.97 -10.68
N VAL A 277 11.72 10.87 -9.89
CA VAL A 277 12.27 10.58 -8.56
C VAL A 277 11.22 10.92 -7.51
N THR A 278 10.85 9.96 -6.67
CA THR A 278 9.88 10.16 -5.58
C THR A 278 10.20 9.19 -4.44
N ASP A 279 10.59 9.71 -3.28
CA ASP A 279 11.06 8.94 -2.12
C ASP A 279 9.92 8.40 -1.24
N PHE A 280 8.77 9.07 -1.26
CA PHE A 280 7.52 8.67 -0.59
C PHE A 280 6.36 8.71 -1.58
N MET A 281 5.29 7.98 -1.26
CA MET A 281 4.03 7.97 -2.00
C MET A 281 4.18 7.55 -3.48
N GLY A 282 3.19 7.88 -4.30
CA GLY A 282 3.08 7.37 -5.66
C GLY A 282 2.20 6.14 -5.73
N ALA A 283 1.87 5.74 -6.95
CA ALA A 283 0.95 4.65 -7.20
C ALA A 283 1.20 3.99 -8.55
N ALA A 284 1.00 2.68 -8.61
CA ALA A 284 0.74 1.92 -9.82
C ALA A 284 -0.54 1.11 -9.58
N ILE A 285 -1.61 1.43 -10.30
CA ILE A 285 -2.93 0.83 -10.10
C ILE A 285 -3.42 0.31 -11.45
N ASP A 286 -3.88 -0.94 -11.47
CA ASP A 286 -4.41 -1.56 -12.67
C ASP A 286 -5.71 -0.89 -13.15
N TYR A 287 -5.88 -0.87 -14.47
CA TYR A 287 -7.03 -0.34 -15.17
C TYR A 287 -7.29 -1.22 -16.39
N GLY A 288 -8.03 -2.31 -16.19
CA GLY A 288 -8.16 -3.37 -17.20
C GLY A 288 -6.78 -3.94 -17.55
N ASP A 289 -6.39 -3.82 -18.82
CA ASP A 289 -5.10 -4.30 -19.32
C ASP A 289 -3.95 -3.28 -19.19
N TYR A 290 -4.23 -2.12 -18.58
CA TYR A 290 -3.25 -1.05 -18.38
C TYR A 290 -2.97 -0.80 -16.90
N TYR A 291 -1.99 0.06 -16.64
CA TYR A 291 -1.68 0.65 -15.34
C TYR A 291 -1.76 2.16 -15.44
N GLY A 292 -2.51 2.77 -14.52
CA GLY A 292 -2.34 4.18 -14.17
C GLY A 292 -1.19 4.30 -13.18
N ILE A 293 -0.15 5.06 -13.54
CA ILE A 293 1.05 5.21 -12.73
C ILE A 293 1.23 6.68 -12.37
N TYR A 294 1.41 6.97 -11.10
CA TYR A 294 1.55 8.33 -10.58
C TYR A 294 2.81 8.47 -9.74
N THR A 295 3.59 9.51 -10.00
CA THR A 295 4.76 9.91 -9.20
C THR A 295 4.42 11.15 -8.37
N ASN A 296 4.72 11.15 -7.07
CA ASN A 296 4.34 12.26 -6.18
C ASN A 296 5.18 13.51 -6.45
N HIS A 297 6.50 13.44 -6.27
CA HIS A 297 7.35 14.64 -6.38
C HIS A 297 7.39 15.23 -7.79
N ALA A 298 7.44 14.38 -8.80
CA ALA A 298 7.41 14.81 -10.20
C ALA A 298 5.98 15.07 -10.72
N ARG A 299 4.94 14.79 -9.92
CA ARG A 299 3.51 14.93 -10.25
C ARG A 299 3.17 14.51 -11.68
N SER A 300 3.74 13.39 -12.09
CA SER A 300 3.57 12.86 -13.44
C SER A 300 2.59 11.69 -13.37
N PHE A 301 1.69 11.64 -14.34
CA PHE A 301 0.75 10.54 -14.51
C PHE A 301 0.98 9.86 -15.87
N PHE A 302 1.11 8.54 -15.84
CA PHE A 302 1.35 7.71 -17.02
C PHE A 302 0.25 6.68 -17.16
N ILE A 303 -0.02 6.30 -18.40
CA ILE A 303 -0.80 5.10 -18.72
C ILE A 303 0.13 4.17 -19.48
N SER A 304 0.36 2.99 -18.93
CA SER A 304 1.26 1.98 -19.51
C SER A 304 0.54 0.64 -19.64
N ASP A 305 0.89 -0.17 -20.63
CA ASP A 305 0.63 -1.61 -20.55
C ASP A 305 1.64 -2.32 -19.62
N ALA A 306 1.44 -3.62 -19.38
CA ALA A 306 2.32 -4.43 -18.52
C ALA A 306 3.73 -4.65 -19.10
N THR A 307 3.98 -4.32 -20.37
CA THR A 307 5.30 -4.42 -21.00
C THR A 307 6.14 -3.15 -20.83
N GLY A 308 5.50 -2.07 -20.37
CA GLY A 308 6.11 -0.76 -20.18
C GLY A 308 5.94 0.18 -21.38
N HIS A 309 5.10 -0.17 -22.36
CA HIS A 309 4.78 0.75 -23.44
C HIS A 309 3.81 1.84 -22.94
N ILE A 310 4.33 3.06 -22.88
CA ILE A 310 3.61 4.24 -22.41
C ILE A 310 2.70 4.79 -23.50
N ILE A 311 1.40 4.81 -23.24
CA ILE A 311 0.35 5.25 -24.18
C ILE A 311 -0.01 6.72 -23.95
N ALA A 312 0.08 7.17 -22.70
CA ALA A 312 -0.16 8.56 -22.34
C ALA A 312 0.79 9.01 -21.24
N THR A 313 1.14 10.29 -21.29
CA THR A 313 1.90 10.96 -20.24
C THR A 313 1.29 12.33 -19.99
N ILE A 314 1.04 12.63 -18.73
CA ILE A 314 0.46 13.87 -18.25
C ILE A 314 1.40 14.42 -17.18
N TYR A 315 1.84 15.65 -17.36
CA TYR A 315 2.68 16.35 -16.39
C TYR A 315 1.86 17.47 -15.75
N ASP A 316 1.91 17.57 -14.42
CA ASP A 316 1.44 18.78 -13.74
C ASP A 316 2.39 19.94 -14.05
N LEU A 317 1.89 20.95 -14.79
CA LEU A 317 2.66 22.09 -15.28
C LEU A 317 3.16 23.00 -14.16
N ILE A 318 2.61 22.91 -12.95
CA ILE A 318 3.08 23.67 -11.78
C ILE A 318 4.51 23.26 -11.40
N CYS A 319 4.92 22.04 -11.75
CA CYS A 319 6.23 21.47 -11.40
C CYS A 319 7.29 21.58 -12.52
N SER A 320 6.94 22.13 -13.69
CA SER A 320 7.84 22.12 -14.85
C SER A 320 8.21 23.54 -15.32
N MET A 321 9.31 24.08 -14.80
CA MET A 321 10.44 24.65 -15.59
C MET A 321 11.35 25.62 -14.79
N ASP A 322 10.88 26.24 -13.69
CA ASP A 322 11.66 27.28 -12.99
C ASP A 322 12.08 26.93 -11.56
N GLY A 323 11.98 25.66 -11.19
CA GLY A 323 12.40 25.18 -9.89
C GLY A 323 11.61 23.93 -9.54
N TYR A 324 12.33 22.88 -9.16
CA TYR A 324 11.78 21.92 -8.19
C TYR A 324 11.07 22.74 -7.10
N PRO A 325 9.78 22.55 -6.81
CA PRO A 325 9.16 23.34 -5.77
C PRO A 325 9.78 22.95 -4.43
N GLU A 326 10.53 23.89 -3.83
CA GLU A 326 10.63 24.05 -2.39
C GLU A 326 9.20 24.32 -1.85
N PHE A 327 8.43 23.25 -1.56
CA PHE A 327 7.16 23.18 -0.78
C PHE A 327 5.82 23.73 -1.38
N PRO A 328 4.64 23.41 -0.80
CA PRO A 328 4.12 22.12 -0.33
C PRO A 328 2.77 21.79 -1.00
N GLY A 329 2.62 20.55 -1.44
CA GLY A 329 1.37 20.00 -1.94
C GLY A 329 1.63 18.58 -2.34
N GLU A 330 2.07 17.78 -1.38
CA GLU A 330 2.33 16.37 -1.62
C GLU A 330 1.00 15.71 -1.99
N CYS A 331 0.98 15.11 -3.17
CA CYS A 331 -0.19 14.42 -3.69
C CYS A 331 0.03 12.94 -3.45
N TYR A 332 -0.86 12.32 -2.67
CA TYR A 332 -0.64 10.97 -2.18
C TYR A 332 -0.68 9.91 -3.31
N ARG A 333 -1.79 9.86 -4.06
CA ARG A 333 -2.03 8.90 -5.16
C ARG A 333 -2.91 9.52 -6.23
N ALA A 334 -2.91 8.94 -7.42
CA ALA A 334 -3.89 9.19 -8.48
C ALA A 334 -4.21 7.88 -9.21
N ARG A 335 -5.42 7.75 -9.76
CA ARG A 335 -5.82 6.59 -10.57
C ARG A 335 -6.85 6.95 -11.63
N LEU A 336 -7.02 6.06 -12.60
CA LEU A 336 -8.14 6.08 -13.53
C LEU A 336 -9.36 5.42 -12.91
N PHE A 337 -10.54 5.98 -13.15
CA PHE A 337 -11.83 5.35 -12.82
C PHE A 337 -12.36 4.62 -14.05
N ALA A 338 -12.80 3.38 -13.86
CA ALA A 338 -13.53 2.68 -14.91
C ALA A 338 -14.88 3.36 -15.14
N LYS A 339 -15.35 3.41 -16.38
CA LYS A 339 -16.63 4.05 -16.69
C LYS A 339 -17.77 3.48 -15.82
N GLY A 340 -17.85 2.16 -15.68
CA GLY A 340 -18.88 1.51 -14.85
C GLY A 340 -18.78 1.86 -13.37
N GLU A 341 -17.56 2.01 -12.84
CA GLU A 341 -17.30 2.45 -11.47
C GLU A 341 -17.76 3.91 -11.27
N LEU A 342 -17.41 4.80 -12.22
CA LEU A 342 -17.83 6.20 -12.18
C LEU A 342 -19.36 6.35 -12.32
N ASP A 343 -19.98 5.59 -13.23
CA ASP A 343 -21.44 5.57 -13.37
C ASP A 343 -22.12 5.12 -12.06
N ALA A 344 -21.57 4.12 -11.37
CA ALA A 344 -22.09 3.65 -10.08
C ALA A 344 -22.01 4.73 -9.00
N LEU A 345 -20.88 5.44 -8.90
CA LEU A 345 -20.69 6.56 -7.98
C LEU A 345 -21.71 7.70 -8.25
N ILE A 346 -21.87 8.07 -9.53
CA ILE A 346 -22.82 9.11 -9.96
C ILE A 346 -24.27 8.72 -9.65
N ASN A 347 -24.66 7.50 -10.03
CA ASN A 347 -26.01 7.01 -9.78
C ASN A 347 -26.34 6.97 -8.29
N LYS A 348 -25.36 6.61 -7.46
CA LYS A 348 -25.54 6.62 -6.02
C LYS A 348 -25.74 8.02 -5.46
N GLY A 349 -24.94 8.99 -5.91
CA GLY A 349 -25.14 10.40 -5.54
C GLY A 349 -26.53 10.92 -5.89
N TYR A 350 -27.06 10.58 -7.08
CA TYR A 350 -28.43 10.93 -7.45
C TYR A 350 -29.50 10.27 -6.57
N GLN A 351 -29.28 9.02 -6.14
CA GLN A 351 -30.21 8.33 -5.24
C GLN A 351 -30.26 9.01 -3.87
N VAL A 352 -29.11 9.37 -3.31
CA VAL A 352 -29.01 10.04 -2.00
C VAL A 352 -29.61 11.45 -2.04
N ALA A 353 -29.38 12.21 -3.12
CA ALA A 353 -29.89 13.57 -3.23
C ALA A 353 -31.42 13.67 -3.43
N ASN A 354 -32.09 12.59 -3.87
CA ASN A 354 -33.52 12.60 -4.22
C ASN A 354 -34.39 11.64 -3.39
N GLY A 355 -33.79 10.87 -2.48
CA GLY A 355 -34.49 10.00 -1.52
C GLY A 355 -34.56 10.67 -0.17
#